data_AF-A0A0K1UF86-F1
#
_entry.id   AF-A0A0K1UF86-F1
#
_cell.length_a   1.000
_cell.length_b   1.000
_cell.length_c   1.000
_cell.angle_alpha   90.00
_cell.angle_beta   90.00
_cell.angle_gamma   90.00
#
_symmetry.space_group_name_H-M   'P 1'
#
loop_
_entity.id
_entity.type
_entity.pdbx_description
1 polymer ?
#
loop_
_entity_poly.entity_id
_entity_poly.type
_entity_poly.pdbx_seq_one_letter_code
_entity_poly.pdbx_strand_id
1 'polypeptide(L)' 'MTESSEAEKRDEKKPRGPGVLKVMQSILAGAFGVQSDKRREEDFSSHSPWPYIIAGILFTASFVVGLIVIVNLVLASQ' A
#
# COMPACT_ATOMS: atom_id res chain seq x y z
N MET A 1 8.54 57.60 3.49
CA MET A 1 8.25 56.83 2.27
C MET A 1 7.72 55.50 2.74
N THR A 2 6.41 55.46 2.93
CA THR A 2 5.64 54.27 3.29
C THR A 2 5.21 53.66 1.97
N GLU A 3 5.54 52.39 1.72
CA GLU A 3 4.89 51.48 0.75
C GLU A 3 5.63 50.14 0.90
N SER A 4 5.09 49.16 1.64
CA SER A 4 4.01 48.25 1.24
C SER A 4 4.47 47.23 0.20
N SER A 5 4.70 46.00 0.67
CA SER A 5 4.27 44.72 0.08
C SER A 5 5.18 43.63 0.66
N GLU A 6 4.80 43.04 1.79
CA GLU A 6 3.91 41.88 1.85
C GLU A 6 4.52 40.59 1.30
N ALA A 7 4.56 39.62 2.21
CA ALA A 7 4.34 38.20 1.96
C ALA A 7 5.34 37.46 1.08
N GLU A 8 6.36 36.89 1.72
CA GLU A 8 6.63 35.48 1.45
C GLU A 8 7.10 34.76 2.72
N LYS A 9 6.16 34.63 3.68
CA LYS A 9 6.27 33.61 4.72
C LYS A 9 5.98 32.28 4.02
N ARG A 10 7.01 31.65 3.42
CA ARG A 10 6.91 30.28 2.91
C ARG A 10 6.60 29.38 4.08
N ASP A 11 5.32 29.07 4.24
CA ASP A 11 4.85 27.95 5.04
C ASP A 11 5.45 26.68 4.42
N GLU A 12 6.59 26.24 4.95
CA GLU A 12 7.07 24.87 4.82
C GLU A 12 6.02 23.94 5.47
N LYS A 13 4.98 23.61 4.71
CA LYS A 13 4.13 22.46 5.01
C LYS A 13 5.01 21.21 4.89
N LYS A 14 5.62 20.85 6.02
CA LYS A 14 6.12 19.50 6.31
C LYS A 14 5.16 18.50 5.67
N PRO A 15 5.61 17.56 4.82
CA PRO A 15 4.72 16.66 4.10
C PRO A 15 3.89 15.91 5.15
N ARG A 16 2.61 16.27 5.24
CA ARG A 16 1.65 15.52 6.07
C ARG A 16 1.66 14.12 5.51
N GLY A 17 1.92 13.14 6.38
CA GLY A 17 1.94 11.73 5.99
C GLY A 17 0.69 11.39 5.15
N PRO A 18 0.79 10.41 4.24
CA PRO A 18 -0.30 10.08 3.36
C PRO A 18 -1.59 9.90 4.15
N GLY A 19 -2.62 10.67 3.80
CA GLY A 19 -3.91 10.59 4.48
C GLY A 19 -4.46 9.16 4.43
N VAL A 20 -5.28 8.78 5.41
CA VAL A 20 -5.82 7.42 5.55
C VAL A 20 -6.51 6.93 4.27
N LEU A 21 -7.24 7.82 3.58
CA LEU A 21 -7.83 7.56 2.26
C LEU A 21 -6.81 7.16 1.19
N LYS A 22 -5.64 7.80 1.18
CA LYS A 22 -4.55 7.53 0.24
C LYS A 22 -3.87 6.18 0.54
N VAL A 23 -3.76 5.83 1.82
CA VAL A 23 -3.25 4.51 2.24
C VAL A 23 -4.22 3.40 1.81
N MET A 24 -5.53 3.59 2.03
CA MET A 24 -6.56 2.63 1.62
C MET A 24 -6.63 2.44 0.10
N GLN A 25 -6.52 3.52 -0.68
CA GLN A 25 -6.40 3.43 -2.15
C GLN A 25 -5.13 2.69 -2.59
N SER A 26 -4.01 2.89 -1.89
CA SER A 26 -2.76 2.18 -2.21
C SER A 26 -2.87 0.68 -1.94
N ILE A 27 -3.57 0.28 -0.86
CA ILE A 27 -3.81 -1.13 -0.53
C ILE A 27 -4.72 -1.78 -1.57
N LEU A 28 -5.81 -1.11 -1.97
CA LEU A 28 -6.73 -1.59 -3.01
C LEU A 28 -6.03 -1.69 -4.38
N ALA A 29 -5.27 -0.67 -4.78
CA ALA A 29 -4.51 -0.69 -6.03
C ALA A 29 -3.50 -1.85 -6.07
N GLY A 30 -2.82 -2.12 -4.95
CA GLY A 30 -1.94 -3.28 -4.80
C GLY A 30 -2.68 -4.61 -4.86
N ALA A 31 -3.86 -4.72 -4.24
CA ALA A 31 -4.69 -5.91 -4.28
C ALA A 31 -5.25 -6.23 -5.67
N PHE A 32 -5.51 -5.20 -6.49
CA PHE A 32 -5.95 -5.33 -7.89
C PHE A 32 -4.79 -5.42 -8.90
N GLY A 33 -3.53 -5.45 -8.44
CA GLY A 33 -2.35 -5.62 -9.30
C GLY A 33 -1.89 -4.36 -10.05
N VAL A 34 -2.50 -3.20 -9.81
CA VAL A 34 -2.06 -1.89 -10.33
C VAL A 34 -1.10 -1.23 -9.34
N GLN A 35 0.03 -1.90 -9.12
CA GLN A 35 1.16 -1.34 -8.40
C GLN A 35 1.80 -0.26 -9.29
N SER A 36 1.70 1.01 -8.89
CA SER A 36 2.36 2.13 -9.57
C SER A 36 3.84 1.84 -9.79
N ASP A 37 4.39 2.25 -10.95
CA ASP A 37 5.81 2.05 -11.29
C ASP A 37 6.77 2.49 -10.19
N LYS A 38 6.41 3.51 -9.40
CA LYS A 38 7.20 3.96 -8.24
C LYS A 38 7.35 2.89 -7.14
N ARG A 39 6.28 2.13 -6.89
CA ARG A 39 6.27 1.04 -5.89
C ARG A 39 7.04 -0.17 -6.41
N ARG A 40 6.93 -0.41 -7.73
CA ARG A 40 7.75 -1.39 -8.43
C ARG A 40 9.24 -1.01 -8.34
N GLU A 41 9.61 0.23 -8.65
CA GLU A 41 11.01 0.68 -8.61
C GLU A 41 11.62 0.56 -7.22
N GLU A 42 10.90 0.90 -6.15
CA GLU A 42 11.34 0.64 -4.77
C GLU A 42 11.53 -0.85 -4.47
N ASP A 43 10.62 -1.71 -4.93
CA ASP A 43 10.70 -3.14 -4.68
C ASP A 43 11.81 -3.84 -5.48
N PHE A 44 12.02 -3.40 -6.73
CA PHE A 44 13.05 -3.92 -7.65
C PHE A 44 14.43 -3.26 -7.45
N SER A 45 14.52 -2.15 -6.72
CA SER A 45 15.79 -1.57 -6.27
C SER A 45 16.23 -2.09 -4.89
N SER A 46 15.39 -2.90 -4.23
CA SER A 46 15.76 -3.56 -2.99
C SER A 46 16.92 -4.54 -3.19
N HIS A 47 17.81 -4.61 -2.20
CA HIS A 47 19.06 -5.39 -2.30
C HIS A 47 18.85 -6.91 -2.36
N SER A 48 17.63 -7.41 -2.18
CA SER A 48 17.35 -8.85 -2.16
C SER A 48 15.88 -9.18 -2.47
N PRO A 49 15.59 -10.16 -3.36
CA PRO A 49 14.23 -10.58 -3.68
C PRO A 49 13.60 -11.49 -2.61
N TRP A 50 14.39 -12.00 -1.66
CA TRP A 50 13.95 -13.00 -0.67
C TRP A 50 12.73 -12.57 0.18
N PRO A 51 12.64 -11.33 0.69
CA PRO A 51 11.48 -10.90 1.47
C PRO A 51 10.16 -10.99 0.70
N TYR A 52 10.17 -10.68 -0.59
CA TYR A 52 9.00 -10.74 -1.48
C TYR A 52 8.55 -12.18 -1.73
N ILE A 53 9.49 -13.10 -1.93
CA ILE A 53 9.20 -14.52 -2.13
C ILE A 53 8.56 -15.11 -0.86
N ILE A 54 9.15 -14.84 0.31
CA ILE A 54 8.63 -15.32 1.59
C ILE A 54 7.24 -14.75 1.85
N ALA A 55 7.05 -13.44 1.65
CA ALA A 55 5.74 -12.79 1.80
C ALA A 55 4.69 -13.39 0.85
N GLY A 56 5.05 -13.63 -0.41
CA GLY A 56 4.17 -14.24 -1.41
C GLY A 56 3.77 -15.68 -1.04
N ILE A 57 4.70 -16.49 -0.54
CA ILE A 57 4.42 -17.85 -0.07
C ILE A 57 3.48 -17.82 1.14
N LEU A 58 3.77 -16.99 2.14
CA LEU A 58 2.93 -16.86 3.34
C LEU A 58 1.52 -16.39 3.00
N PHE A 59 1.41 -15.41 2.10
CA PHE A 59 0.12 -14.91 1.62
C PHE A 59 -0.66 -16.02 0.89
N THR A 60 -0.01 -16.73 -0.04
CA THR A 60 -0.65 -17.81 -0.81
C THR A 60 -1.11 -18.95 0.08
N ALA A 61 -0.28 -19.37 1.04
CA ALA A 61 -0.65 -20.41 2.00
C ALA A 61 -1.86 -19.99 2.84
N SER A 62 -1.85 -18.76 3.37
CA SER A 62 -2.97 -18.21 4.14
C SER A 62 -4.25 -18.12 3.32
N PHE A 63 -4.14 -17.72 2.06
CA PHE A 63 -5.27 -17.64 1.14
C PHE A 63 -5.90 -19.02 0.89
N VAL A 64 -5.10 -20.04 0.61
CA VAL A 64 -5.56 -21.42 0.42
C VAL A 64 -6.25 -21.95 1.68
N VAL A 65 -5.66 -21.73 2.86
CA VAL A 65 -6.29 -22.10 4.15
C VAL A 65 -7.64 -21.38 4.31
N GLY A 66 -7.71 -20.10 3.99
CA GLY A 66 -8.95 -19.33 4.01
C GLY A 66 -10.03 -19.93 3.11
N LEU A 67 -9.68 -20.31 1.87
CA LEU A 67 -10.61 -20.98 0.96
C LEU A 67 -11.09 -22.32 1.51
N ILE A 68 -10.19 -23.13 2.09
CA ILE A 68 -10.55 -24.41 2.72
C ILE A 68 -11.55 -24.19 3.86
N VAL A 69 -11.32 -23.20 4.73
CA VAL A 69 -12.25 -22.87 5.81
C VAL A 69 -13.61 -22.47 5.26
N ILE A 70 -13.65 -21.59 4.25
CA ILE A 70 -14.90 -21.16 3.61
C ILE A 70 -15.65 -22.36 3.01
N VAL A 71 -14.96 -23.22 2.26
CA VAL A 71 -15.57 -24.41 1.66
C VAL A 71 -16.14 -25.33 2.73
N ASN A 72 -15.41 -25.58 3.82
CA ASN A 72 -15.90 -26.40 4.92
C ASN A 72 -17.12 -25.78 5.61
N LEU A 73 -17.14 -24.46 5.82
CA LEU A 73 -18.31 -23.78 6.37
C LEU A 73 -19.53 -23.89 5.46
N VAL A 74 -19.33 -23.76 4.15
CA VAL A 74 -20.41 -23.91 3.16
C VAL A 74 -20.94 -25.34 3.13
N LEU A 75 -20.05 -26.34 3.11
CA LEU A 75 -20.45 -27.76 3.14
C LEU A 75 -21.11 -28.15 4.45
N ALA A 76 -20.69 -27.59 5.59
CA ALA A 76 -21.33 -27.84 6.87
C ALA A 76 -22.72 -27.17 7.00
N SER A 77 -23.02 -26.20 6.14
CA SER A 77 -24.30 -25.50 6.08
C SER A 77 -25.27 -26.09 5.06
N GLN A 78 -24.87 -27.13 4.32
CA GLN A 78 -25.72 -27.90 3.41
C GLN A 78 -26.09 -29.25 4.04
#